data_AF-A0A7W1PEC0-F1
#
_entry.id   AF-A0A7W1PEC0-F1
#
_cell.length_a   1.000
_cell.length_b   1.000
_cell.length_c   1.000
_cell.angle_alpha   90.00
_cell.angle_beta   90.00
_cell.angle_gamma   90.00
#
_symmetry.space_group_name_H-M   'P 1'
#
loop_
_entity.id
_entity.type
_entity.pdbx_description
1 polymer ?
#
loop_
_entity_poly.entity_id
_entity_poly.type
_entity_poly.pdbx_seq_one_letter_code
_entity_poly.pdbx_strand_id
1 'polypeptide(L)'
;MLTAAVVPFALLGFLFGGAATVHAQVVPGTGAIQGVVRDTAGTPVAYAEITGTSGRVLSDSVGRFRLAALPAGAAVLQLRRIGYRATSWVGTVKAGETVPAEFALVPIARDLQAVVIAAPHTFNSRQMRGFYTRRQRYGGHFLTRADIAPHDNSQMTDLLRARIPGVSVSGSGLGGTRLRLRGQRCAPMVWIDGASTPAGEFDVDIIQPFTVAAIEVYPSVASVPAEFRTSMGRDNCGGTIVIWSRLGPHDDTVTSGPVAGASGPPIPVFHADEVDEPAAVDTATLVNPVYPDSLRAFSVPGAVVAQFVVDTTGAPVAGTITILSATHDLFAGAVTRAIAVSLFVPGRRNGQAVRQVLVVPFQFTTARR
;
A
#
# COMPACT_ATOMS: atom_id res chain seq x y z
N MET A 1 -84.12 -40.23 -16.24
CA MET A 1 -83.58 -39.28 -17.23
C MET A 1 -83.33 -37.96 -16.53
N LEU A 2 -82.20 -37.30 -16.85
CA LEU A 2 -81.66 -36.03 -16.32
C LEU A 2 -81.10 -36.11 -14.88
N THR A 3 -79.79 -36.22 -14.63
CA THR A 3 -78.66 -35.28 -14.81
C THR A 3 -78.92 -33.87 -14.28
N ALA A 4 -78.36 -33.56 -13.10
CA ALA A 4 -77.99 -32.21 -12.68
C ALA A 4 -76.62 -32.28 -12.01
N ALA A 5 -75.65 -31.58 -12.61
CA ALA A 5 -74.33 -31.33 -12.06
C ALA A 5 -74.40 -30.18 -11.05
N VAL A 6 -73.50 -30.18 -10.05
CA VAL A 6 -72.60 -29.07 -9.65
C VAL A 6 -71.81 -29.50 -8.39
N VAL A 7 -70.50 -29.72 -8.63
CA VAL A 7 -69.28 -29.56 -7.81
C VAL A 7 -69.37 -29.46 -6.27
N PRO A 8 -68.54 -30.24 -5.54
CA PRO A 8 -67.94 -29.78 -4.29
C PRO A 8 -66.40 -29.71 -4.36
N PHE A 9 -65.92 -28.49 -4.11
CA PHE A 9 -64.70 -28.08 -3.40
C PHE A 9 -63.53 -29.08 -3.23
N ALA A 10 -62.42 -28.74 -3.87
CA ALA A 10 -61.10 -29.32 -3.62
C ALA A 10 -60.60 -28.95 -2.21
N LEU A 11 -60.33 -29.96 -1.39
CA LEU A 11 -59.59 -29.83 -0.13
C LEU A 11 -58.09 -29.85 -0.44
N LEU A 12 -57.45 -28.68 -0.34
CA LEU A 12 -56.00 -28.53 -0.36
C LEU A 12 -55.42 -29.09 0.95
N GLY A 13 -54.94 -30.34 0.93
CA GLY A 13 -54.16 -30.92 2.01
C GLY A 13 -52.77 -30.29 2.06
N PHE A 14 -52.49 -29.52 3.11
CA PHE A 14 -51.19 -28.91 3.37
C PHE A 14 -50.20 -30.02 3.76
N LEU A 15 -49.30 -30.40 2.85
CA LEU A 15 -48.16 -31.27 3.14
C LEU A 15 -47.17 -30.51 4.02
N PHE A 16 -47.14 -30.82 5.31
CA PHE A 16 -46.05 -30.44 6.21
C PHE A 16 -44.76 -31.13 5.74
N GLY A 17 -43.90 -30.39 5.03
CA GLY A 17 -42.54 -30.80 4.73
C GLY A 17 -41.75 -30.91 6.03
N GLY A 18 -41.37 -32.13 6.40
CA GLY A 18 -40.50 -32.38 7.55
C GLY A 18 -39.16 -31.66 7.37
N ALA A 19 -38.81 -30.80 8.33
CA ALA A 19 -37.48 -30.25 8.43
C ALA A 19 -36.51 -31.40 8.75
N ALA A 20 -35.71 -31.82 7.78
CA ALA A 20 -34.58 -32.70 8.03
C ALA A 20 -33.59 -31.97 8.94
N THR A 21 -33.53 -32.37 10.21
CA THR A 21 -32.51 -31.90 11.14
C THR A 21 -31.16 -32.45 10.68
N VAL A 22 -30.34 -31.59 10.11
CA VAL A 22 -28.92 -31.85 9.83
C VAL A 22 -28.24 -32.08 11.19
N HIS A 23 -28.11 -33.33 11.61
CA HIS A 23 -27.31 -33.70 12.76
C HIS A 23 -25.85 -33.55 12.35
N ALA A 24 -25.16 -32.57 12.94
CA ALA A 24 -23.71 -32.47 12.83
C ALA A 24 -23.11 -33.82 13.27
N GLN A 25 -22.44 -34.52 12.36
CA GLN A 25 -21.84 -35.81 12.66
C GLN A 25 -20.71 -35.61 13.68
N VAL A 26 -20.97 -36.01 14.92
CA VAL A 26 -19.94 -36.12 15.96
C VAL A 26 -19.09 -37.33 15.59
N VAL A 27 -17.83 -37.11 15.22
CA VAL A 27 -16.89 -38.21 14.99
C VAL A 27 -16.65 -38.90 16.34
N PRO A 28 -16.98 -40.20 16.48
CA PRO A 28 -16.82 -40.91 17.75
C PRO A 28 -15.38 -40.83 18.27
N GLY A 29 -15.20 -40.57 19.56
CA GLY A 29 -13.88 -40.43 20.17
C GLY A 29 -13.19 -39.07 19.95
N THR A 30 -13.88 -38.08 19.36
CA THR A 30 -13.37 -36.70 19.22
C THR A 30 -14.21 -35.70 20.01
N GLY A 31 -13.62 -34.54 20.31
CA GLY A 31 -14.28 -33.38 20.91
C GLY A 31 -13.95 -32.09 20.15
N ALA A 32 -14.32 -30.95 20.72
CA ALA A 32 -14.04 -29.63 20.16
C ALA A 32 -13.51 -28.67 21.23
N ILE A 33 -12.78 -27.64 20.80
CA ILE A 33 -12.41 -26.49 21.61
C ILE A 33 -13.06 -25.26 20.98
N GLN A 34 -13.75 -24.45 21.79
CA GLN A 34 -14.39 -23.21 21.35
C GLN A 34 -14.02 -22.09 22.31
N GLY A 35 -13.67 -20.92 21.78
CA GLY A 35 -13.10 -19.89 22.63
C GLY A 35 -12.98 -18.53 22.00
N VAL A 36 -12.31 -17.64 22.72
CA VAL A 36 -11.97 -16.29 22.29
C VAL A 36 -10.47 -16.06 22.46
N VAL A 37 -9.86 -15.41 21.48
CA VAL A 37 -8.49 -14.89 21.53
C VAL A 37 -8.53 -13.40 21.83
N ARG A 38 -7.85 -12.98 22.89
CA ARG A 38 -7.64 -11.58 23.27
C ARG A 38 -6.16 -11.28 23.42
N ASP A 39 -5.80 -10.02 23.47
CA ASP A 39 -4.49 -9.61 23.97
C ASP A 39 -4.49 -9.46 25.49
N THR A 40 -3.31 -9.25 26.08
CA THR A 40 -3.17 -8.99 27.53
C THR A 40 -3.85 -7.71 28.01
N ALA A 41 -4.25 -6.80 27.11
CA ALA A 41 -5.04 -5.61 27.41
C ALA A 41 -6.57 -5.86 27.28
N GLY A 42 -6.98 -7.08 26.90
CA GLY A 42 -8.37 -7.49 26.75
C GLY A 42 -8.98 -7.23 25.37
N THR A 43 -8.22 -6.67 24.42
CA THR A 43 -8.68 -6.42 23.04
C THR A 43 -8.87 -7.75 22.30
N PRO A 44 -10.01 -7.98 21.63
CA PRO A 44 -10.17 -9.16 20.78
C PRO A 44 -9.13 -9.20 19.67
N VAL A 45 -8.54 -10.37 19.43
CA VAL A 45 -7.53 -10.56 18.39
C VAL A 45 -8.11 -11.36 17.24
N ALA A 46 -8.37 -10.66 16.14
CA ALA A 46 -8.86 -11.26 14.90
C ALA A 46 -7.74 -11.94 14.10
N TYR A 47 -8.10 -12.98 13.36
CA TYR A 47 -7.20 -13.72 12.48
C TYR A 47 -5.95 -14.27 13.19
N ALA A 48 -6.08 -14.61 14.47
CA ALA A 48 -5.12 -15.45 15.16
C ALA A 48 -5.29 -16.88 14.66
N GLU A 49 -4.19 -17.51 14.28
CA GLU A 49 -4.17 -18.90 13.85
C GLU A 49 -4.04 -19.81 15.06
N ILE A 50 -4.97 -20.75 15.20
CA ILE A 50 -4.98 -21.79 16.21
C ILE A 50 -4.79 -23.13 15.50
N THR A 51 -3.68 -23.79 15.78
CA THR A 51 -3.30 -25.06 15.15
C THR A 51 -3.28 -26.16 16.20
N GLY A 52 -4.02 -27.24 15.95
CA GLY A 52 -4.00 -28.47 16.73
C GLY A 52 -3.67 -29.68 15.86
N THR A 53 -3.73 -30.88 16.44
CA THR A 53 -3.43 -32.13 15.74
C THR A 53 -4.42 -32.46 14.62
N SER A 54 -5.68 -32.01 14.74
CA SER A 54 -6.75 -32.26 13.75
C SER A 54 -6.86 -31.19 12.66
N GLY A 55 -6.09 -30.10 12.74
CA GLY A 55 -6.12 -29.02 11.77
C GLY A 55 -5.92 -27.63 12.35
N ARG A 56 -6.22 -26.61 11.54
CA ARG A 56 -6.05 -25.20 11.86
C ARG A 56 -7.34 -24.41 11.68
N VAL A 57 -7.54 -23.39 12.50
CA VAL A 57 -8.65 -22.43 12.40
C VAL A 57 -8.15 -21.02 12.66
N LEU A 58 -8.83 -20.01 12.09
CA LEU A 58 -8.57 -18.60 12.38
C LEU A 58 -9.66 -18.06 13.33
N SER A 59 -9.27 -17.17 14.23
CA SER A 59 -10.25 -16.37 14.99
C SER A 59 -10.94 -15.32 14.09
N ASP A 60 -12.20 -15.04 14.36
CA ASP A 60 -13.00 -14.03 13.65
C ASP A 60 -12.71 -12.60 14.11
N SER A 61 -13.45 -11.61 13.58
CA SER A 61 -13.28 -10.18 13.91
C SER A 61 -13.52 -9.82 15.38
N VAL A 62 -14.20 -10.68 16.15
CA VAL A 62 -14.42 -10.52 17.59
C VAL A 62 -13.61 -11.53 18.41
N GLY A 63 -12.60 -12.14 17.79
CA GLY A 63 -11.65 -13.06 18.41
C GLY A 63 -12.18 -14.47 18.63
N ARG A 64 -13.39 -14.81 18.20
CA ARG A 64 -13.98 -16.14 18.43
C ARG A 64 -13.42 -17.17 17.47
N PHE A 65 -13.28 -18.41 17.95
CA PHE A 65 -12.88 -19.55 17.13
C PHE A 65 -13.56 -20.83 17.61
N ARG A 66 -13.62 -21.84 16.73
CA ARG A 66 -14.03 -23.22 17.07
C ARG A 66 -13.17 -24.21 16.28
N LEU A 67 -12.42 -25.05 16.99
CA LEU A 67 -11.64 -26.14 16.42
C LEU A 67 -12.28 -27.47 16.82
N ALA A 68 -12.77 -28.22 15.84
CA ALA A 68 -13.48 -29.49 16.06
C ALA A 68 -12.62 -30.70 15.67
N ALA A 69 -13.19 -31.90 15.84
CA ALA A 69 -12.56 -33.18 15.50
C ALA A 69 -11.21 -33.43 16.19
N LEU A 70 -11.02 -32.87 17.38
CA LEU A 70 -9.82 -33.10 18.18
C LEU A 70 -9.92 -34.47 18.86
N PRO A 71 -8.91 -35.35 18.75
CA PRO A 71 -8.92 -36.63 19.47
C PRO A 71 -9.11 -36.42 20.98
N ALA A 72 -9.92 -37.28 21.61
CA ALA A 72 -10.07 -37.25 23.06
C ALA A 72 -8.74 -37.62 23.74
N GLY A 73 -8.38 -36.88 24.78
CA GLY A 73 -7.09 -37.00 25.48
C GLY A 73 -6.34 -35.67 25.58
N ALA A 74 -5.04 -35.75 25.84
CA ALA A 74 -4.18 -34.58 25.91
C ALA A 74 -4.09 -33.89 24.54
N ALA A 75 -4.27 -32.58 24.53
CA ALA A 75 -4.22 -31.74 23.35
C ALA A 75 -3.24 -30.59 23.56
N VAL A 76 -2.42 -30.33 22.55
CA VAL A 76 -1.57 -29.14 22.46
C VAL A 76 -2.09 -28.28 21.32
N LEU A 77 -2.35 -27.02 21.61
CA LEU A 77 -2.70 -26.01 20.61
C LEU A 77 -1.57 -25.00 20.50
N GLN A 78 -1.15 -24.68 19.28
CA GLN A 78 -0.27 -23.55 19.01
C GLN A 78 -1.07 -22.36 18.50
N LEU A 79 -0.77 -21.20 19.06
CA LEU A 79 -1.42 -19.94 18.74
C LEU A 79 -0.42 -18.97 18.15
N ARG A 80 -0.74 -18.42 16.98
CA ARG A 80 0.13 -17.48 16.27
C ARG A 80 -0.66 -16.31 15.70
N ARG A 81 -0.16 -15.09 15.92
CA ARG A 81 -0.65 -13.87 15.28
C ARG A 81 0.52 -12.91 15.08
N ILE A 82 0.54 -12.23 13.93
CA ILE A 82 1.54 -11.18 13.67
C ILE A 82 1.37 -10.05 14.68
N GLY A 83 2.48 -9.62 15.30
CA GLY A 83 2.46 -8.61 16.37
C GLY A 83 2.29 -9.18 17.79
N TYR A 84 2.23 -10.51 17.94
CA TYR A 84 2.07 -11.19 19.23
C TYR A 84 3.07 -12.33 19.38
N ARG A 85 3.51 -12.59 20.63
CA ARG A 85 4.35 -13.74 20.93
C ARG A 85 3.55 -15.01 20.66
N ALA A 86 4.12 -15.92 19.89
CA ALA A 86 3.53 -17.24 19.71
C ALA A 86 3.43 -17.94 21.07
N THR A 87 2.32 -18.59 21.34
CA THR A 87 2.10 -19.29 22.61
C THR A 87 1.50 -20.67 22.37
N SER A 88 1.73 -21.58 23.30
CA SER A 88 1.16 -22.92 23.27
C SER A 88 0.25 -23.12 24.47
N TRP A 89 -0.91 -23.71 24.22
CA TRP A 89 -1.81 -24.17 25.26
C TRP A 89 -1.78 -25.69 25.36
N VAL A 90 -1.82 -26.21 26.57
CA VAL A 90 -1.90 -27.64 26.85
C VAL A 90 -3.13 -27.89 27.70
N GLY A 91 -3.97 -28.84 27.30
CA GLY A 91 -5.12 -29.25 28.08
C GLY A 91 -5.67 -30.60 27.63
N THR A 92 -6.88 -30.94 28.08
CA THR A 92 -7.52 -32.23 27.80
C THR A 92 -8.84 -32.02 27.09
N VAL A 93 -9.05 -32.76 25.99
CA VAL A 93 -10.32 -32.81 25.25
C VAL A 93 -11.06 -34.10 25.63
N LYS A 94 -12.32 -33.99 26.03
CA LYS A 94 -13.18 -35.16 26.28
C LYS A 94 -14.01 -35.47 25.04
N ALA A 95 -14.24 -36.77 24.79
CA ALA A 95 -15.04 -37.21 23.67
C ALA A 95 -16.48 -36.67 23.77
N GLY A 96 -17.00 -36.13 22.68
CA GLY A 96 -18.35 -35.56 22.61
C GLY A 96 -18.52 -34.19 23.28
N GLU A 97 -17.51 -33.68 23.97
CA GLU A 97 -17.59 -32.38 24.66
C GLU A 97 -16.98 -31.24 23.85
N THR A 98 -17.51 -30.03 24.04
CA THR A 98 -16.87 -28.78 23.60
C THR A 98 -16.25 -28.10 24.82
N VAL A 99 -14.92 -28.02 24.86
CA VAL A 99 -14.17 -27.38 25.94
C VAL A 99 -14.11 -25.86 25.68
N PRO A 100 -14.58 -25.01 26.61
CA PRO A 100 -14.41 -23.57 26.50
C PRO A 100 -12.95 -23.18 26.78
N ALA A 101 -12.41 -22.24 26.00
CA ALA A 101 -11.07 -21.71 26.21
C ALA A 101 -11.01 -20.19 26.01
N GLU A 102 -10.17 -19.52 26.79
CA GLU A 102 -9.81 -18.11 26.57
C GLU A 102 -8.29 -18.01 26.46
N PHE A 103 -7.82 -17.35 25.40
CA PHE A 103 -6.40 -17.23 25.11
C PHE A 103 -5.98 -15.78 25.13
N ALA A 104 -4.99 -15.45 25.96
CA ALA A 104 -4.36 -14.14 25.99
C ALA A 104 -3.03 -14.18 25.24
N LEU A 105 -2.93 -13.43 24.15
CA LEU A 105 -1.71 -13.22 23.42
C LEU A 105 -0.96 -12.00 23.97
N VAL A 106 0.32 -12.19 24.27
CA VAL A 106 1.19 -11.09 24.68
C VAL A 106 1.62 -10.34 23.41
N PRO A 107 1.25 -9.05 23.24
CA PRO A 107 1.75 -8.27 22.12
C PRO A 107 3.28 -8.25 22.19
N ILE A 108 3.94 -8.35 21.04
CA ILE A 108 5.38 -8.10 20.94
C ILE A 108 5.54 -6.58 21.03
N ALA A 109 5.39 -6.05 22.24
CA ALA A 109 5.78 -4.69 22.55
C ALA A 109 7.31 -4.68 22.62
N ARG A 110 7.95 -4.51 21.47
CA ARG A 110 9.12 -3.64 21.46
C ARG A 110 8.59 -2.26 21.14
N ASP A 111 8.92 -1.31 22.00
CA ASP A 111 8.84 0.11 21.70
C ASP A 111 9.82 0.36 20.54
N LEU A 112 9.37 0.02 19.33
CA LEU A 112 10.12 0.25 18.13
C LEU A 112 10.04 1.76 17.93
N GLN A 113 11.16 2.44 18.19
CA GLN A 113 11.27 3.87 17.92
C GLN A 113 10.88 4.10 16.47
N ALA A 114 9.71 4.73 16.28
CA ALA A 114 9.21 5.00 14.97
C ALA A 114 10.16 5.98 14.28
N VAL A 115 10.49 5.68 13.02
CA VAL A 115 11.13 6.67 12.16
C VAL A 115 10.06 7.73 11.87
N VAL A 116 10.21 8.90 12.47
CA VAL A 116 9.29 10.03 12.29
C VAL A 116 9.70 10.82 11.06
N ILE A 117 8.89 10.76 10.02
CA ILE A 117 9.01 11.59 8.83
C ILE A 117 8.10 12.81 9.00
N ALA A 118 8.71 13.94 9.33
CA ALA A 118 8.02 15.22 9.20
C ALA A 118 7.99 15.64 7.74
N ALA A 119 6.87 16.18 7.25
CA ALA A 119 6.85 16.87 5.97
C ALA A 119 7.69 18.17 6.06
N PRO A 120 8.85 18.30 5.38
CA PRO A 120 9.55 19.57 5.32
C PRO A 120 8.70 20.61 4.56
N HIS A 121 8.64 21.84 5.09
CA HIS A 121 7.98 22.97 4.43
C HIS A 121 8.85 23.52 3.30
N THR A 122 8.85 22.88 2.13
CA THR A 122 9.52 23.40 0.93
C THR A 122 8.57 24.29 0.11
N PHE A 123 9.11 25.22 -0.67
CA PHE A 123 8.36 26.13 -1.56
C PHE A 123 7.37 25.37 -2.47
N ASN A 124 7.77 24.19 -2.95
CA ASN A 124 7.00 23.29 -3.81
C ASN A 124 5.73 22.72 -3.11
N SER A 125 5.70 22.65 -1.78
CA SER A 125 4.52 22.17 -1.04
C SER A 125 3.26 23.04 -1.25
N ARG A 126 3.43 24.36 -1.45
CA ARG A 126 2.31 25.27 -1.74
C ARG A 126 1.79 25.11 -3.16
N GLN A 127 2.69 24.97 -4.14
CA GLN A 127 2.37 24.76 -5.54
C GLN A 127 1.66 23.42 -5.75
N MET A 128 2.21 22.34 -5.18
CA MET A 128 1.60 21.01 -5.22
C MET A 128 0.24 20.97 -4.53
N ARG A 129 0.03 21.70 -3.43
CA ARG A 129 -1.31 21.84 -2.84
C ARG A 129 -2.30 22.52 -3.78
N GLY A 130 -1.84 23.53 -4.52
CA GLY A 130 -2.61 24.14 -5.61
C GLY A 130 -3.01 23.12 -6.67
N PHE A 131 -2.05 22.29 -7.13
CA PHE A 131 -2.28 21.23 -8.12
C PHE A 131 -3.40 20.28 -7.67
N TYR A 132 -3.31 19.73 -6.46
CA TYR A 132 -4.33 18.78 -5.99
C TYR A 132 -5.68 19.43 -5.75
N THR A 133 -5.71 20.70 -5.35
CA THR A 133 -6.96 21.47 -5.23
C THR A 133 -7.61 21.66 -6.60
N ARG A 134 -6.82 21.97 -7.63
CA ARG A 134 -7.32 22.13 -9.00
C ARG A 134 -7.81 20.81 -9.60
N ARG A 135 -7.10 19.70 -9.33
CA ARG A 135 -7.53 18.36 -9.75
C ARG A 135 -8.92 17.99 -9.27
N GLN A 136 -9.30 18.42 -8.07
CA GLN A 136 -10.63 18.15 -7.50
C GLN A 136 -11.73 19.07 -8.06
N ARG A 137 -11.38 20.26 -8.55
CA ARG A 137 -12.34 21.33 -8.87
C ARG A 137 -12.50 21.61 -10.37
N TYR A 138 -11.50 21.29 -11.20
CA TYR A 138 -11.49 21.65 -12.61
C TYR A 138 -11.49 20.41 -13.50
N GLY A 139 -12.17 20.50 -14.65
CA GLY A 139 -12.29 19.44 -15.65
C GLY A 139 -11.09 19.32 -16.62
N GLY A 140 -9.86 19.46 -16.11
CA GLY A 140 -8.63 19.24 -16.87
C GLY A 140 -8.12 17.79 -16.77
N HIS A 141 -7.02 17.50 -17.46
CA HIS A 141 -6.28 16.24 -17.27
C HIS A 141 -5.12 16.48 -16.30
N PHE A 142 -4.98 15.60 -15.32
CA PHE A 142 -3.98 15.76 -14.25
C PHE A 142 -3.13 14.49 -14.15
N LEU A 143 -1.83 14.64 -14.33
CA LEU A 143 -0.85 13.57 -14.17
C LEU A 143 -0.10 13.78 -12.86
N THR A 144 -0.18 12.79 -11.99
CA THR A 144 0.63 12.73 -10.76
C THR A 144 1.98 12.10 -11.04
N ARG A 145 2.89 12.13 -10.07
CA ARG A 145 4.17 11.43 -10.17
C ARG A 145 4.03 9.95 -10.50
N ALA A 146 3.01 9.27 -9.95
CA ALA A 146 2.76 7.86 -10.24
C ALA A 146 2.36 7.63 -11.72
N ASP A 147 1.74 8.63 -12.35
CA ASP A 147 1.37 8.58 -13.76
C ASP A 147 2.58 8.83 -14.69
N ILE A 148 3.52 9.64 -14.23
CA ILE A 148 4.70 10.07 -14.99
C ILE A 148 5.83 9.04 -14.90
N ALA A 149 6.02 8.41 -13.73
CA ALA A 149 7.16 7.51 -13.46
C ALA A 149 7.42 6.40 -14.50
N PRO A 150 6.39 5.74 -15.08
CA PRO A 150 6.62 4.74 -16.12
C PRO A 150 7.25 5.29 -17.41
N HIS A 151 7.32 6.62 -17.57
CA HIS A 151 7.77 7.34 -18.76
C HIS A 151 9.02 8.21 -18.47
N ASP A 152 9.70 8.00 -17.33
CA ASP A 152 10.84 8.82 -16.91
C ASP A 152 11.94 8.98 -17.97
N ASN A 153 12.20 7.91 -18.73
CA ASN A 153 13.22 7.85 -19.78
C ASN A 153 12.66 8.06 -21.20
N SER A 154 11.49 8.66 -21.33
CA SER A 154 10.85 8.95 -22.63
C SER A 154 10.74 10.45 -22.87
N GLN A 155 10.37 10.84 -24.10
CA GLN A 155 10.11 12.24 -24.43
C GLN A 155 8.81 12.72 -23.78
N MET A 156 8.76 14.00 -23.39
CA MET A 156 7.56 14.61 -22.80
C MET A 156 6.37 14.52 -23.77
N THR A 157 6.60 14.69 -25.06
CA THR A 157 5.60 14.53 -26.11
C THR A 157 5.02 13.12 -26.20
N ASP A 158 5.82 12.08 -25.96
CA ASP A 158 5.36 10.69 -25.92
C ASP A 158 4.47 10.46 -24.69
N LEU A 159 4.92 10.89 -23.52
CA LEU A 159 4.13 10.85 -22.28
C LEU A 159 2.77 11.55 -22.45
N LEU A 160 2.77 12.77 -22.99
CA LEU A 160 1.55 13.55 -23.19
C LEU A 160 0.62 12.88 -24.20
N ARG A 161 1.13 12.33 -25.32
CA ARG A 161 0.31 11.55 -26.27
C ARG A 161 -0.27 10.29 -25.66
N ALA A 162 0.50 9.57 -24.84
CA ALA A 162 0.07 8.33 -24.21
C ALA A 162 -0.99 8.56 -23.12
N ARG A 163 -0.91 9.67 -22.39
CA ARG A 163 -1.72 9.90 -21.19
C ARG A 163 -2.86 10.91 -21.36
N ILE A 164 -2.82 11.75 -22.40
CA ILE A 164 -3.78 12.85 -22.60
C ILE A 164 -4.48 12.71 -23.95
N PRO A 165 -5.79 12.39 -23.96
CA PRO A 165 -6.57 12.31 -25.19
C PRO A 165 -6.58 13.63 -25.96
N GLY A 166 -6.37 13.55 -27.27
CA GLY A 166 -6.41 14.71 -28.17
C GLY A 166 -5.13 15.54 -28.21
N VAL A 167 -4.03 15.07 -27.60
CA VAL A 167 -2.70 15.62 -27.89
C VAL A 167 -2.23 15.12 -29.26
N SER A 168 -1.84 16.05 -30.13
CA SER A 168 -1.20 15.75 -31.41
C SER A 168 0.13 16.49 -31.51
N VAL A 169 1.15 15.80 -32.02
CA VAL A 169 2.51 16.35 -32.18
C VAL A 169 2.88 16.27 -33.64
N SER A 170 3.39 17.36 -34.19
CA SER A 170 3.82 17.45 -35.59
C SER A 170 5.16 18.19 -35.72
N GLY A 171 5.95 17.84 -36.74
CA GLY A 171 7.25 18.45 -36.99
C GLY A 171 8.33 18.02 -35.98
N SER A 172 8.81 16.79 -36.10
CA SER A 172 10.07 16.37 -35.46
C SER A 172 11.21 16.66 -36.45
N GLY A 173 12.08 17.63 -36.16
CA GLY A 173 13.18 18.04 -37.04
C GLY A 173 13.59 19.52 -36.89
N LEU A 174 14.30 20.08 -37.88
CA LEU A 174 14.87 21.45 -37.91
C LEU A 174 13.86 22.61 -37.69
N GLY A 175 12.56 22.33 -37.56
CA GLY A 175 11.48 23.31 -37.37
C GLY A 175 10.81 23.31 -35.98
N GLY A 176 11.30 22.50 -35.04
CA GLY A 176 10.81 22.42 -33.66
C GLY A 176 9.49 21.65 -33.48
N THR A 177 9.33 21.03 -32.31
CA THR A 177 8.15 20.27 -31.89
C THR A 177 6.90 21.16 -31.84
N ARG A 178 5.89 20.86 -32.66
CA ARG A 178 4.58 21.53 -32.60
C ARG A 178 3.55 20.65 -31.92
N LEU A 179 3.22 21.00 -30.68
CA LEU A 179 2.21 20.31 -29.88
C LEU A 179 0.87 21.05 -29.97
N ARG A 180 -0.23 20.31 -30.17
CA ARG A 180 -1.60 20.81 -30.19
C ARG A 180 -2.52 20.00 -29.31
N LEU A 181 -3.52 20.67 -28.74
CA LEU A 181 -4.56 20.08 -27.91
C LEU A 181 -5.89 20.10 -28.67
N ARG A 182 -6.61 18.97 -28.69
CA ARG A 182 -7.95 18.83 -29.29
C ARG A 182 -8.09 19.41 -30.70
N GLY A 183 -7.08 19.24 -31.54
CA GLY A 183 -7.09 19.72 -32.93
C GLY A 183 -7.09 21.25 -33.09
N GLN A 184 -6.80 22.01 -32.02
CA GLN A 184 -6.65 23.45 -32.10
C GLN A 184 -5.47 23.85 -32.98
N ARG A 185 -5.56 25.01 -33.63
CA ARG A 185 -4.49 25.55 -34.48
C ARG A 185 -3.39 26.28 -33.69
N CYS A 186 -3.73 26.81 -32.51
CA CYS A 186 -2.80 27.54 -31.65
C CYS A 186 -2.01 26.56 -30.76
N ALA A 187 -0.74 26.86 -30.51
CA ALA A 187 0.04 26.18 -29.48
C ALA A 187 -0.58 26.43 -28.09
N PRO A 188 -0.59 25.44 -27.18
CA PRO A 188 -0.99 25.68 -25.81
C PRO A 188 0.04 26.57 -25.11
N MET A 189 -0.43 27.38 -24.15
CA MET A 189 0.47 28.09 -23.24
C MET A 189 1.11 27.10 -22.27
N VAL A 190 2.42 27.19 -22.07
CA VAL A 190 3.13 26.36 -21.09
C VAL A 190 3.44 27.20 -19.84
N TRP A 191 3.19 26.63 -18.67
CA TRP A 191 3.56 27.18 -17.38
C TRP A 191 4.47 26.19 -16.67
N ILE A 192 5.54 26.69 -16.04
CA ILE A 192 6.49 25.89 -15.27
C ILE A 192 6.56 26.52 -13.88
N ASP A 193 6.22 25.77 -12.85
CA ASP A 193 6.26 26.22 -11.45
C ASP A 193 5.48 27.53 -11.20
N GLY A 194 4.41 27.76 -11.95
CA GLY A 194 3.58 28.96 -11.84
C GLY A 194 4.15 30.18 -12.56
N ALA A 195 5.22 30.04 -13.34
CA ALA A 195 5.68 31.05 -14.30
C ALA A 195 5.29 30.65 -15.73
N SER A 196 4.79 31.60 -16.53
CA SER A 196 4.44 31.33 -17.94
C SER A 196 5.68 31.42 -18.84
N THR A 197 5.79 30.51 -19.80
CA THR A 197 6.73 30.64 -20.91
C THR A 197 6.27 31.74 -21.87
N PRO A 198 7.14 32.25 -22.77
CA PRO A 198 6.71 33.11 -23.86
C PRO A 198 5.58 32.47 -24.67
N ALA A 199 4.64 33.28 -25.15
CA ALA A 199 3.55 32.82 -25.99
C ALA A 199 4.08 32.36 -27.35
N GLY A 200 3.65 31.18 -27.80
CA GLY A 200 4.08 30.59 -29.07
C GLY A 200 4.38 29.09 -28.94
N GLU A 201 5.09 28.55 -29.93
CA GLU A 201 5.59 27.18 -29.85
C GLU A 201 6.60 27.06 -28.72
N PHE A 202 6.40 26.07 -27.86
CA PHE A 202 7.34 25.71 -26.80
C PHE A 202 7.65 24.23 -26.93
N ASP A 203 8.94 23.91 -27.07
CA ASP A 203 9.38 22.53 -27.14
C ASP A 203 9.39 21.91 -25.74
N VAL A 204 8.33 21.17 -25.42
CA VAL A 204 8.19 20.52 -24.12
C VAL A 204 9.19 19.38 -23.90
N ASP A 205 9.85 18.88 -24.95
CA ASP A 205 10.82 17.79 -24.85
C ASP A 205 12.16 18.24 -24.24
N ILE A 206 12.38 19.54 -24.07
CA ILE A 206 13.51 20.04 -23.26
C ILE A 206 13.35 19.72 -21.76
N ILE A 207 12.13 19.38 -21.32
CA ILE A 207 11.81 19.03 -19.94
C ILE A 207 11.67 17.52 -19.86
N GLN A 208 12.62 16.86 -19.22
CA GLN A 208 12.60 15.41 -19.08
C GLN A 208 11.58 14.96 -18.02
N PRO A 209 10.73 13.96 -18.27
CA PRO A 209 9.67 13.54 -17.35
C PRO A 209 10.13 13.20 -15.93
N PHE A 210 11.34 12.65 -15.77
CA PHE A 210 11.86 12.31 -14.44
C PHE A 210 12.06 13.52 -13.53
N THR A 211 12.24 14.72 -14.09
CA THR A 211 12.38 16.00 -13.35
C THR A 211 11.04 16.59 -12.93
N VAL A 212 9.92 15.97 -13.29
CA VAL A 212 8.57 16.51 -13.11
C VAL A 212 7.82 15.78 -12.01
N ALA A 213 7.24 16.55 -11.08
CA ALA A 213 6.41 16.05 -9.99
C ALA A 213 4.94 15.86 -10.42
N ALA A 214 4.42 16.77 -11.24
CA ALA A 214 3.05 16.71 -11.75
C ALA A 214 2.84 17.55 -13.01
N ILE A 215 1.79 17.22 -13.78
CA ILE A 215 1.39 17.96 -15.00
C ILE A 215 -0.13 18.19 -14.97
N GLU A 216 -0.56 19.40 -15.33
CA GLU A 216 -1.96 19.76 -15.59
C GLU A 216 -2.12 20.13 -17.05
N VAL A 217 -3.14 19.59 -17.72
CA VAL A 217 -3.47 19.94 -19.10
C VAL A 217 -4.91 20.40 -19.16
N TYR A 218 -5.11 21.62 -19.65
CA TYR A 218 -6.38 22.28 -19.86
C TYR A 218 -6.59 22.45 -21.36
N PRO A 219 -7.34 21.55 -22.03
CA PRO A 219 -7.41 21.51 -23.49
C PRO A 219 -8.11 22.69 -24.15
N SER A 220 -8.77 23.56 -23.38
CA SER A 220 -9.47 24.74 -23.88
C SER A 220 -9.36 25.89 -22.88
N VAL A 221 -9.39 27.13 -23.37
CA VAL A 221 -9.34 28.34 -22.53
C VAL A 221 -10.45 28.40 -21.47
N ALA A 222 -11.62 27.81 -21.75
CA ALA A 222 -12.74 27.76 -20.81
C ALA A 222 -12.46 26.87 -19.58
N SER A 223 -11.59 25.87 -19.74
CA SER A 223 -11.19 24.97 -18.65
C SER A 223 -10.02 25.50 -17.82
N VAL A 224 -9.39 26.60 -18.24
CA VAL A 224 -8.18 27.12 -17.60
C VAL A 224 -8.52 27.92 -16.32
N PRO A 225 -7.94 27.58 -15.16
CA PRO A 225 -8.06 28.35 -13.93
C PRO A 225 -7.63 29.81 -14.09
N ALA A 226 -8.28 30.73 -13.36
CA ALA A 226 -8.04 32.18 -13.47
C ALA A 226 -6.56 32.59 -13.32
N GLU A 227 -5.83 31.94 -12.44
CA GLU A 227 -4.41 32.18 -12.18
C GLU A 227 -3.49 31.89 -13.38
N PHE A 228 -3.90 31.05 -14.33
CA PHE A 228 -3.15 30.78 -15.57
C PHE A 228 -3.69 31.52 -16.78
N ARG A 229 -4.72 32.36 -16.60
CA ARG A 229 -5.31 33.17 -17.68
C ARG A 229 -4.61 34.51 -17.89
N THR A 230 -3.80 34.95 -16.94
CA THR A 230 -3.18 36.28 -16.92
C THR A 230 -2.18 36.51 -18.04
N SER A 231 -1.46 35.46 -18.47
CA SER A 231 -0.51 35.52 -19.59
C SER A 231 -1.13 35.13 -20.94
N MET A 232 -2.45 34.92 -21.02
CA MET A 232 -3.11 34.62 -22.30
C MET A 232 -3.36 35.91 -23.07
N GLY A 233 -2.60 36.12 -24.15
CA GLY A 233 -2.92 37.14 -25.16
C GLY A 233 -4.27 36.88 -25.83
N ARG A 234 -4.79 37.89 -26.56
CA ARG A 234 -6.09 37.81 -27.25
C ARG A 234 -6.18 36.68 -28.30
N ASP A 235 -5.05 36.15 -28.74
CA ASP A 235 -4.96 35.12 -29.78
C ASP A 235 -4.72 33.69 -29.26
N ASN A 236 -4.66 33.48 -27.93
CA ASN A 236 -4.43 32.14 -27.40
C ASN A 236 -5.71 31.28 -27.47
N CYS A 237 -5.80 30.42 -28.49
CA CYS A 237 -6.86 29.42 -28.62
C CYS A 237 -6.44 27.99 -28.19
N GLY A 238 -5.17 27.79 -27.80
CA GLY A 238 -4.54 26.47 -27.74
C GLY A 238 -4.70 25.69 -26.43
N GLY A 239 -5.30 26.29 -25.41
CA GLY A 239 -5.35 25.74 -24.05
C GLY A 239 -4.07 26.00 -23.24
N THR A 240 -3.86 25.24 -22.17
CA THR A 240 -2.75 25.43 -21.23
C THR A 240 -2.18 24.10 -20.75
N ILE A 241 -0.85 23.99 -20.66
CA ILE A 241 -0.12 22.92 -19.99
C ILE A 241 0.64 23.55 -18.81
N VAL A 242 0.50 22.99 -17.61
CA VAL A 242 1.20 23.44 -16.40
C VAL A 242 2.07 22.29 -15.90
N ILE A 243 3.35 22.56 -15.69
CA ILE A 243 4.36 21.60 -15.29
C ILE A 243 4.89 22.01 -13.92
N TRP A 244 4.88 21.09 -12.97
CA TRP A 244 5.42 21.27 -11.62
C TRP A 244 6.71 20.47 -11.49
N SER A 245 7.83 21.15 -11.32
CA SER A 245 9.14 20.52 -11.17
C SER A 245 9.25 19.74 -9.86
N ARG A 246 10.14 18.75 -9.85
CA ARG A 246 10.52 18.01 -8.65
C ARG A 246 11.69 18.75 -8.00
N LEU A 247 11.52 19.20 -6.76
CA LEU A 247 12.62 19.73 -5.95
C LEU A 247 13.00 18.71 -4.86
N GLY A 248 14.11 18.02 -5.07
CA GLY A 248 14.76 17.06 -4.18
C GLY A 248 15.99 16.43 -4.87
N PRO A 249 16.96 15.86 -4.14
CA PRO A 249 18.14 15.25 -4.75
C PRO A 249 17.73 14.26 -5.84
N HIS A 250 18.16 14.51 -7.07
CA HIS A 250 18.17 13.52 -8.13
C HIS A 250 19.44 12.71 -7.89
N ASP A 251 19.25 11.49 -7.38
CA ASP A 251 20.35 10.55 -7.23
C ASP A 251 20.62 9.93 -8.59
N ASP A 252 21.54 10.55 -9.31
CA ASP A 252 22.00 10.10 -10.63
C ASP A 252 23.01 8.95 -10.51
N THR A 253 23.20 8.35 -9.33
CA THR A 253 24.06 7.17 -9.20
C THR A 253 23.35 5.90 -9.66
N VAL A 254 23.34 5.71 -10.98
CA VAL A 254 23.24 4.37 -11.56
C VAL A 254 24.48 3.59 -11.15
N THR A 255 24.42 2.92 -10.00
CA THR A 255 25.36 1.85 -9.69
C THR A 255 24.83 0.56 -10.30
N SER A 256 25.08 0.37 -11.59
CA SER A 256 24.96 -0.94 -12.24
C SER A 256 26.09 -1.84 -11.75
N GLY A 257 25.89 -2.47 -10.59
CA GLY A 257 26.68 -3.61 -10.15
C GLY A 257 26.02 -4.92 -10.59
N PRO A 258 26.77 -5.91 -11.10
CA PRO A 258 26.19 -7.21 -11.44
C PRO A 258 25.72 -7.92 -10.16
N VAL A 259 24.43 -8.23 -10.08
CA VAL A 259 23.93 -9.16 -9.05
C VAL A 259 24.29 -10.57 -9.49
N ALA A 260 25.45 -11.05 -9.04
CA ALA A 260 25.81 -12.44 -9.17
C ALA A 260 24.85 -13.29 -8.32
N GLY A 261 24.09 -14.16 -8.98
CA GLY A 261 23.27 -15.17 -8.32
C GLY A 261 24.16 -16.17 -7.59
N ALA A 262 24.09 -16.19 -6.26
CA ALA A 262 24.69 -17.23 -5.45
C ALA A 262 23.60 -18.21 -5.00
N SER A 263 23.49 -19.32 -5.74
CA SER A 263 22.80 -20.53 -5.31
C SER A 263 23.66 -21.25 -4.26
N GLY A 264 23.49 -20.87 -3.00
CA GLY A 264 24.00 -21.59 -1.83
C GLY A 264 22.86 -22.27 -1.06
N PRO A 265 23.16 -23.16 -0.09
CA PRO A 265 22.15 -23.72 0.81
C PRO A 265 21.37 -22.59 1.51
N PRO A 266 20.09 -22.79 1.90
CA PRO A 266 19.29 -21.75 2.56
C PRO A 266 20.02 -21.29 3.82
N ILE A 267 20.50 -20.05 3.80
CA ILE A 267 21.24 -19.50 4.93
C ILE A 267 20.21 -19.15 6.02
N PRO A 268 20.38 -19.59 7.27
CA PRO A 268 19.41 -19.36 8.33
C PRO A 268 19.15 -17.85 8.50
N VAL A 269 17.86 -17.51 8.60
CA VAL A 269 17.37 -16.18 8.92
C VAL A 269 16.87 -16.20 10.35
N PHE A 270 17.36 -15.28 11.17
CA PHE A 270 17.05 -15.23 12.59
C PHE A 270 15.99 -14.19 12.93
N HIS A 271 15.30 -14.40 14.05
CA HIS A 271 14.46 -13.40 14.69
C HIS A 271 15.24 -12.61 15.76
N ALA A 272 14.70 -11.48 16.19
CA ALA A 272 15.38 -10.55 17.10
C ALA A 272 15.63 -11.10 18.52
N ASP A 273 15.02 -12.22 18.86
CA ASP A 273 15.18 -12.98 20.11
C ASP A 273 16.20 -14.14 20.00
N GLU A 274 16.66 -14.45 18.79
CA GLU A 274 17.62 -15.54 18.52
C GLU A 274 19.07 -15.03 18.34
N VAL A 275 19.28 -13.72 18.52
CA VAL A 275 20.54 -13.00 18.31
C VAL A 275 20.92 -12.22 19.56
N ASP A 276 22.23 -12.04 19.77
CA ASP A 276 22.74 -11.31 20.94
C ASP A 276 22.59 -9.80 20.74
N GLU A 277 22.89 -9.31 19.54
CA GLU A 277 22.68 -7.91 19.14
C GLU A 277 21.71 -7.88 17.97
N PRO A 278 20.49 -7.35 18.13
CA PRO A 278 19.51 -7.34 17.06
C PRO A 278 19.86 -6.29 16.00
N ALA A 279 19.52 -6.62 14.75
CA ALA A 279 19.50 -5.67 13.65
C ALA A 279 18.68 -4.44 14.02
N ALA A 280 19.17 -3.28 13.59
CA ALA A 280 18.59 -2.00 13.98
C ALA A 280 18.61 -1.01 12.82
N VAL A 281 17.74 -0.01 12.91
CA VAL A 281 17.78 1.16 12.04
C VAL A 281 19.00 1.99 12.41
N ASP A 282 19.83 2.28 11.42
CA ASP A 282 20.87 3.30 11.55
C ASP A 282 20.34 4.61 10.96
N THR A 283 20.04 5.58 11.82
CA THR A 283 19.49 6.88 11.40
C THR A 283 20.48 7.72 10.60
N ALA A 284 21.78 7.42 10.63
CA ALA A 284 22.79 8.13 9.83
C ALA A 284 22.80 7.67 8.37
N THR A 285 22.43 6.41 8.10
CA THR A 285 22.44 5.80 6.76
C THR A 285 21.05 5.50 6.21
N LEU A 286 20.00 5.66 7.03
CA LEU A 286 18.62 5.53 6.59
C LEU A 286 18.25 6.64 5.60
N VAL A 287 17.88 6.24 4.38
CA VAL A 287 17.25 7.15 3.43
C VAL A 287 15.81 7.38 3.87
N ASN A 288 15.48 8.61 4.27
CA ASN A 288 14.15 8.93 4.78
C ASN A 288 13.08 8.78 3.67
N PRO A 289 11.96 8.09 3.95
CA PRO A 289 10.83 8.02 3.03
C PRO A 289 10.33 9.42 2.64
N VAL A 290 10.17 9.64 1.33
CA VAL A 290 9.59 10.89 0.82
C VAL A 290 8.10 10.92 1.11
N TYR A 291 7.64 11.93 1.85
CA TYR A 291 6.22 12.14 2.12
C TYR A 291 5.46 12.35 0.79
N PRO A 292 4.47 11.51 0.42
CA PRO A 292 3.74 11.67 -0.85
C PRO A 292 3.07 13.04 -0.98
N ASP A 293 3.29 13.74 -2.09
CA ASP A 293 2.85 15.14 -2.24
C ASP A 293 1.31 15.29 -2.16
N SER A 294 0.56 14.29 -2.61
CA SER A 294 -0.91 14.26 -2.51
C SER A 294 -1.38 14.25 -1.06
N LEU A 295 -0.76 13.43 -0.22
CA LEU A 295 -1.09 13.31 1.20
C LEU A 295 -0.57 14.51 1.98
N ARG A 296 0.61 15.02 1.59
CA ARG A 296 1.20 16.24 2.17
C ARG A 296 0.30 17.45 1.93
N ALA A 297 -0.22 17.61 0.71
CA ALA A 297 -1.07 18.74 0.32
C ALA A 297 -2.34 18.85 1.19
N PHE A 298 -2.88 17.72 1.61
CA PHE A 298 -4.07 17.64 2.47
C PHE A 298 -3.75 17.39 3.94
N SER A 299 -2.47 17.50 4.33
CA SER A 299 -2.01 17.24 5.70
C SER A 299 -2.53 15.91 6.27
N VAL A 300 -2.56 14.87 5.44
CA VAL A 300 -3.02 13.54 5.85
C VAL A 300 -1.88 12.82 6.55
N PRO A 301 -1.91 12.59 7.87
CA PRO A 301 -0.87 11.83 8.56
C PRO A 301 -0.96 10.33 8.23
N GLY A 302 0.05 9.55 8.63
CA GLY A 302 -0.02 8.11 8.43
C GLY A 302 1.02 7.29 9.17
N ALA A 303 0.82 5.98 9.15
CA ALA A 303 1.72 5.01 9.73
C ALA A 303 1.89 3.82 8.79
N VAL A 304 3.10 3.26 8.75
CA VAL A 304 3.44 2.06 7.98
C VAL A 304 4.31 1.16 8.84
N VAL A 305 4.02 -0.13 8.85
CA VAL A 305 4.89 -1.14 9.46
C VAL A 305 5.43 -2.03 8.34
N ALA A 306 6.75 -2.00 8.15
CA ALA A 306 7.44 -2.83 7.17
C ALA A 306 8.23 -3.95 7.85
N GLN A 307 8.28 -5.11 7.21
CA GLN A 307 9.11 -6.26 7.59
C GLN A 307 10.01 -6.62 6.43
N PHE A 308 11.28 -6.91 6.69
CA PHE A 308 12.24 -7.35 5.68
C PHE A 308 13.41 -8.08 6.34
N VAL A 309 14.18 -8.83 5.56
CA VAL A 309 15.43 -9.44 6.04
C VAL A 309 16.58 -8.48 5.80
N VAL A 310 17.36 -8.19 6.83
CA VAL A 310 18.66 -7.53 6.73
C VAL A 310 19.72 -8.61 6.60
N ASP A 311 20.61 -8.49 5.63
CA ASP A 311 21.71 -9.43 5.45
C ASP A 311 22.91 -9.13 6.36
N THR A 312 23.97 -9.92 6.24
CA THR A 312 25.19 -9.77 7.07
C THR A 312 25.98 -8.50 6.79
N THR A 313 25.70 -7.80 5.67
CA THR A 313 26.32 -6.53 5.30
C THR A 313 25.50 -5.32 5.77
N GLY A 314 24.28 -5.54 6.27
CA GLY A 314 23.34 -4.49 6.61
C GLY A 314 22.41 -4.09 5.47
N ALA A 315 22.53 -4.72 4.30
CA ALA A 315 21.65 -4.46 3.16
C ALA A 315 20.32 -5.23 3.31
N PRO A 316 19.18 -4.64 2.93
CA PRO A 316 17.92 -5.36 2.88
C PRO A 316 17.91 -6.34 1.72
N VAL A 317 17.48 -7.58 1.98
CA VAL A 317 17.37 -8.62 0.95
C VAL A 317 16.18 -8.32 0.05
N ALA A 318 16.45 -8.09 -1.24
CA ALA A 318 15.43 -7.85 -2.25
C ALA A 318 14.38 -8.98 -2.27
N GLY A 319 13.11 -8.62 -2.44
CA GLY A 319 11.98 -9.56 -2.44
C GLY A 319 11.49 -10.01 -1.07
N THR A 320 12.15 -9.62 0.02
CA THR A 320 11.67 -9.92 1.40
C THR A 320 10.89 -8.76 2.03
N ILE A 321 10.88 -7.59 1.39
CA ILE A 321 10.21 -6.39 1.89
C ILE A 321 8.69 -6.58 1.79
N THR A 322 8.05 -6.67 2.95
CA THR A 322 6.61 -6.87 3.12
C THR A 322 6.04 -5.74 3.95
N ILE A 323 4.93 -5.15 3.50
CA ILE A 323 4.17 -4.17 4.28
C ILE A 323 3.16 -4.93 5.13
N LEU A 324 3.38 -4.96 6.44
CA LEU A 324 2.49 -5.64 7.39
C LEU A 324 1.20 -4.83 7.60
N SER A 325 1.32 -3.51 7.64
CA SER A 325 0.19 -2.59 7.72
C SER A 325 0.58 -1.22 7.16
N ALA A 326 -0.41 -0.52 6.60
CA ALA A 326 -0.27 0.88 6.17
C ALA A 326 -1.60 1.59 6.30
N THR A 327 -1.58 2.85 6.76
CA THR A 327 -2.78 3.71 6.75
C THR A 327 -3.14 4.18 5.34
N HIS A 328 -2.20 4.13 4.39
CA HIS A 328 -2.42 4.45 2.99
C HIS A 328 -1.35 3.81 2.09
N ASP A 329 -1.75 3.28 0.92
CA ASP A 329 -0.84 2.66 -0.06
C ASP A 329 0.28 3.58 -0.57
N LEU A 330 0.06 4.90 -0.63
CA LEU A 330 1.10 5.85 -1.05
C LEU A 330 2.21 5.96 0.00
N PHE A 331 1.90 5.83 1.29
CA PHE A 331 2.91 5.73 2.34
C PHE A 331 3.64 4.40 2.26
N ALA A 332 2.92 3.30 2.02
CA ALA A 332 3.52 1.98 1.84
C ALA A 332 4.58 2.01 0.72
N GLY A 333 4.21 2.54 -0.47
CA GLY A 333 5.15 2.66 -1.58
C GLY A 333 6.34 3.59 -1.30
N ALA A 334 6.15 4.67 -0.54
CA ALA A 334 7.24 5.55 -0.13
C ALA A 334 8.24 4.83 0.80
N VAL A 335 7.74 4.05 1.77
CA VAL A 335 8.56 3.27 2.69
C VAL A 335 9.31 2.14 1.98
N THR A 336 8.65 1.40 1.08
CA THR A 336 9.30 0.32 0.33
C THR A 336 10.49 0.83 -0.47
N ARG A 337 10.35 1.96 -1.19
CA ARG A 337 11.45 2.55 -1.97
C ARG A 337 12.61 3.00 -1.09
N ALA A 338 12.31 3.63 0.05
CA ALA A 338 13.32 4.08 0.99
C ALA A 338 14.10 2.92 1.61
N ILE A 339 13.41 1.86 2.05
CA ILE A 339 14.07 0.65 2.59
C ILE A 339 15.00 0.06 1.54
N ALA A 340 14.55 -0.09 0.29
CA ALA A 340 15.30 -0.77 -0.77
C ALA A 340 16.70 -0.16 -1.05
N VAL A 341 16.91 1.10 -0.71
CA VAL A 341 18.18 1.83 -0.92
C VAL A 341 18.87 2.24 0.38
N SER A 342 18.36 1.81 1.54
CA SER A 342 18.94 2.11 2.85
C SER A 342 19.88 1.02 3.33
N LEU A 343 20.77 1.38 4.24
CA LEU A 343 21.58 0.42 5.02
C LEU A 343 21.09 0.37 6.47
N PHE A 344 21.28 -0.78 7.10
CA PHE A 344 20.87 -1.08 8.46
C PHE A 344 22.03 -1.69 9.25
N VAL A 345 21.95 -1.63 10.57
CA VAL A 345 22.88 -2.39 11.41
C VAL A 345 22.49 -3.87 11.32
N PRO A 346 23.40 -4.78 10.92
CA PRO A 346 23.09 -6.20 10.87
C PRO A 346 22.99 -6.79 12.28
N GLY A 347 22.18 -7.84 12.42
CA GLY A 347 22.14 -8.60 13.68
C GLY A 347 23.45 -9.34 13.92
N ARG A 348 23.82 -9.57 15.17
CA ARG A 348 24.97 -10.39 15.56
C ARG A 348 24.60 -11.51 16.50
N ARG A 349 25.20 -12.67 16.26
CA ARG A 349 25.14 -13.85 17.12
C ARG A 349 26.55 -14.39 17.34
N ASN A 350 26.94 -14.58 18.58
CA ASN A 350 28.29 -14.92 19.01
C ASN A 350 29.36 -13.97 18.40
N GLY A 351 29.03 -12.68 18.29
CA GLY A 351 29.89 -11.67 17.68
C GLY A 351 29.99 -11.70 16.15
N GLN A 352 29.33 -12.65 15.47
CA GLN A 352 29.30 -12.73 14.01
C GLN A 352 28.03 -12.12 13.44
N ALA A 353 28.14 -11.37 12.33
CA ALA A 353 26.97 -10.82 11.64
C ALA A 353 26.11 -11.94 11.05
N VAL A 354 24.80 -11.85 11.24
CA VAL A 354 23.82 -12.83 10.78
C VAL A 354 22.68 -12.16 10.03
N ARG A 355 21.99 -12.92 9.17
CA ARG A 355 20.76 -12.45 8.53
C ARG A 355 19.64 -12.44 9.54
N GLN A 356 18.89 -11.35 9.62
CA GLN A 356 17.82 -11.22 10.60
C GLN A 356 16.58 -10.56 9.99
N VAL A 357 15.40 -11.03 10.39
CA VAL A 357 14.15 -10.32 10.15
C VAL A 357 14.11 -9.04 10.99
N LEU A 358 13.97 -7.91 10.32
CA LEU A 358 13.77 -6.60 10.92
C LEU A 358 12.34 -6.12 10.66
N VAL A 359 11.73 -5.52 11.67
CA VAL A 359 10.41 -4.88 11.59
C VAL A 359 10.57 -3.42 11.98
N VAL A 360 10.17 -2.50 11.11
CA VAL A 360 10.36 -1.05 11.30
C VAL A 360 9.02 -0.33 11.13
N PRO A 361 8.55 0.40 12.17
CA PRO A 361 7.46 1.34 12.03
C PRO A 361 7.95 2.70 11.53
N PHE A 362 7.23 3.26 10.56
CA PHE A 362 7.41 4.60 10.05
C PHE A 362 6.16 5.43 10.35
N GLN A 363 6.36 6.64 10.84
CA GLN A 363 5.28 7.58 11.13
C GLN A 363 5.43 8.83 10.27
N PHE A 364 4.40 9.14 9.47
CA PHE A 364 4.30 10.37 8.71
C PHE A 364 3.51 11.39 9.54
N THR A 365 4.19 12.45 9.94
CA THR A 365 3.59 13.53 10.73
C THR A 365 3.53 14.82 9.93
N THR A 366 2.47 15.58 10.16
CA THR A 366 2.32 16.94 9.67
C THR A 366 2.67 17.88 10.79
N ALA A 367 3.49 18.90 10.54
CA ALA A 367 3.71 19.96 11.53
C ALA A 367 2.36 20.56 11.95
N ARG A 368 2.09 20.61 13.27
CA ARG A 368 0.98 21.42 13.79
C ARG A 368 1.30 22.88 13.47
N ARG A 369 0.30 23.60 12.95
CA ARG A 369 0.37 25.06 12.79
C ARG A 369 0.57 25.74 14.13
#